data_AF-A0A3A6PRN9-F1
#
_entry.id   AF-A0A3A6PRN9-F1
#
_cell.length_a   1.000
_cell.length_b   1.000
_cell.length_c   1.000
_cell.angle_alpha   90.00
_cell.angle_beta   90.00
_cell.angle_gamma   90.00
#
_symmetry.space_group_name_H-M   'P 1'
#
loop_
_entity.id
_entity.type
_entity.pdbx_description
1 polymer ?
#
loop_
_entity_poly.entity_id
_entity_poly.type
_entity_poly.pdbx_seq_one_letter_code
_entity_poly.pdbx_strand_id
1 'polypeptide(L)'
;MASPRLHRIAAVVVSLLLATTPVAAVGGTGVGEIGGGDTTAAISMSTDSPASPLQQSDTTGDNACFPAGGYNFTIGTLGPQIEMVVHLSLLTNLGGPGTIGIELAGTTAEDAPPMIELRTGVVFRGVTDVERFLSDPFGLFAIAYEYRFNLPLGGSGVDYQSDEPPLSGPVGDADC
;
A
#
# COMPACT_ATOMS: atom_id res chain seq x y z
N MET A 1 -27.89 33.24 -41.60
CA MET A 1 -28.31 31.99 -40.93
C MET A 1 -27.22 30.95 -41.12
N ALA A 2 -26.36 30.76 -40.11
CA ALA A 2 -25.24 29.83 -40.18
C ALA A 2 -25.74 28.39 -40.00
N SER A 3 -25.25 27.47 -40.82
CA SER A 3 -25.68 26.08 -40.87
C SER A 3 -25.37 25.32 -39.56
N PRO A 4 -26.30 24.50 -39.03
CA PRO A 4 -26.13 23.76 -37.77
C PRO A 4 -24.99 22.73 -37.83
N ARG A 5 -24.51 22.38 -39.02
CA ARG A 5 -23.37 21.48 -39.22
C ARG A 5 -22.03 22.15 -38.86
N LEU A 6 -21.91 23.47 -39.05
CA LEU A 6 -20.70 24.21 -38.67
C LEU A 6 -20.52 24.28 -37.16
N HIS A 7 -21.62 24.42 -36.41
CA HIS A 7 -21.59 24.48 -34.94
C HIS A 7 -21.15 23.14 -34.33
N ARG A 8 -21.56 22.01 -34.92
CA ARG A 8 -21.16 20.68 -34.45
C ARG A 8 -19.67 20.39 -34.70
N ILE A 9 -19.13 20.85 -35.83
CA ILE A 9 -17.70 20.68 -36.14
C ILE A 9 -16.85 21.59 -35.23
N ALA A 10 -17.29 22.83 -34.99
CA ALA A 10 -16.60 23.74 -34.07
C ALA A 10 -16.54 23.19 -32.64
N ALA A 11 -17.61 22.57 -32.14
CA ALA A 11 -17.63 21.98 -30.80
C ALA A 11 -16.64 20.81 -30.64
N VAL A 12 -16.54 19.93 -31.64
CA VAL A 12 -15.60 18.79 -31.61
C VAL A 12 -14.14 19.24 -31.65
N VAL A 13 -13.82 20.29 -32.43
CA VAL A 13 -12.47 20.85 -32.53
C VAL A 13 -12.06 21.56 -31.24
N VAL A 14 -12.99 22.25 -30.57
CA VAL A 14 -12.71 22.89 -29.26
C VAL A 14 -12.45 21.85 -28.18
N SER A 15 -13.22 20.75 -28.13
CA SER A 15 -12.99 19.68 -27.15
C SER A 15 -11.67 18.94 -27.37
N LEU A 16 -11.21 18.78 -28.62
CA LEU A 16 -9.93 18.13 -28.91
C LEU A 16 -8.72 19.03 -28.56
N LEU A 17 -8.88 20.35 -28.60
CA LEU A 17 -7.81 21.30 -28.26
C LEU A 17 -7.51 21.40 -26.74
N LEU A 18 -8.46 21.00 -25.89
CA LEU A 18 -8.34 21.05 -24.43
C LEU A 18 -7.57 19.84 -23.83
N ALA A 19 -7.33 18.80 -24.62
CA ALA A 19 -6.68 17.56 -24.15
C ALA A 19 -5.14 17.56 -24.31
N THR A 20 -4.55 18.64 -24.83
CA THR A 20 -3.10 18.72 -25.09
C THR A 20 -2.49 19.94 -24.41
N THR A 21 -2.50 19.97 -23.08
CA THR A 21 -1.59 20.84 -22.33
C THR A 21 -0.66 19.94 -21.49
N PRO A 22 0.66 19.96 -21.75
CA PRO A 22 1.61 19.34 -20.83
C PRO A 22 1.59 20.15 -19.51
N VAL A 23 1.40 19.46 -18.39
CA VAL A 23 1.56 20.05 -17.05
C VAL A 23 3.01 20.50 -16.93
N ALA A 24 3.21 21.81 -17.02
CA ALA A 24 4.49 22.45 -16.81
C ALA A 24 4.93 22.23 -15.36
N ALA A 25 6.16 21.75 -15.22
CA ALA A 25 6.88 21.63 -13.97
C ALA A 25 6.77 22.94 -13.17
N VAL A 26 6.43 22.83 -11.87
CA VAL A 26 6.53 23.93 -10.92
C VAL A 26 8.02 24.22 -10.69
N GLY A 27 8.59 25.02 -11.59
CA GLY A 27 9.86 25.71 -11.37
C GLY A 27 9.60 26.89 -10.43
N GLY A 28 9.90 26.70 -9.15
CA GLY A 28 9.84 27.77 -8.16
C GLY A 28 11.00 28.75 -8.33
N THR A 29 10.74 29.89 -8.97
CA THR A 29 11.57 31.10 -8.84
C THR A 29 10.69 32.32 -8.76
N GLY A 30 10.60 32.91 -7.56
CA GLY A 30 9.95 34.20 -7.31
C GLY A 30 10.41 34.75 -5.96
N VAL A 31 11.21 35.82 -6.03
CA VAL A 31 11.96 36.49 -4.96
C VAL A 31 11.04 37.32 -4.05
N GLY A 32 11.31 37.34 -2.74
CA GLY A 32 10.75 38.27 -1.76
C GLY A 32 11.42 38.14 -0.39
N GLU A 33 12.36 39.04 -0.09
CA GLU A 33 13.12 39.14 1.17
C GLU A 33 12.26 39.73 2.31
N ILE A 34 12.18 39.08 3.48
CA ILE A 34 12.24 39.73 4.82
C ILE A 34 12.57 38.70 5.95
N GLY A 35 13.68 38.92 6.65
CA GLY A 35 13.79 38.86 8.13
C GLY A 35 13.75 37.53 8.90
N GLY A 36 14.94 37.00 9.24
CA GLY A 36 15.32 36.55 10.59
C GLY A 36 14.67 35.30 11.22
N GLY A 37 15.50 34.30 11.52
CA GLY A 37 15.26 33.38 12.66
C GLY A 37 15.31 31.88 12.36
N ASP A 38 16.45 31.27 12.69
CA ASP A 38 16.66 29.92 13.22
C ASP A 38 16.09 28.65 12.56
N THR A 39 17.08 27.84 12.13
CA THR A 39 17.17 26.37 12.14
C THR A 39 16.10 25.55 11.42
N THR A 40 16.40 25.18 10.17
CA THR A 40 15.91 23.94 9.57
C THR A 40 17.09 22.97 9.49
N ALA A 41 17.24 22.12 10.51
CA ALA A 41 18.18 21.02 10.46
C ALA A 41 17.74 20.05 9.34
N ALA A 42 18.55 19.96 8.29
CA ALA A 42 18.39 18.93 7.28
C ALA A 42 18.58 17.57 7.95
N ILE A 43 17.56 16.72 7.86
CA ILE A 43 17.61 15.35 8.36
C ILE A 43 18.49 14.56 7.39
N SER A 44 19.78 14.43 7.70
CA SER A 44 20.68 13.51 7.00
C SER A 44 20.29 12.09 7.37
N MET A 45 19.59 11.39 6.47
CA MET A 45 19.49 9.94 6.55
C MET A 45 20.82 9.34 6.09
N SER A 46 21.59 8.81 7.04
CA SER A 46 22.69 7.91 6.72
C SER A 46 22.05 6.58 6.32
N THR A 47 22.23 6.19 5.06
CA THR A 47 21.89 4.85 4.56
C THR A 47 22.87 3.86 5.18
N ASP A 48 22.57 3.42 6.38
CA ASP A 48 23.17 2.19 6.91
C ASP A 48 22.45 1.00 6.28
N SER A 49 23.23 0.01 5.87
CA SER A 49 22.72 -1.14 5.11
C SER A 49 21.69 -1.92 5.94
N PRO A 50 20.60 -2.43 5.34
CA PRO A 50 19.61 -3.17 6.11
C PRO A 50 20.24 -4.43 6.70
N ALA A 51 20.11 -4.57 8.02
CA ALA A 51 20.36 -5.82 8.72
C ALA A 51 19.49 -6.91 8.08
N SER A 52 20.08 -8.10 7.87
CA SER A 52 19.32 -9.24 7.36
C SER A 52 18.21 -9.60 8.35
N PRO A 53 16.95 -9.74 7.89
CA PRO A 53 15.83 -10.05 8.78
C PRO A 53 16.05 -11.37 9.50
N LEU A 54 15.65 -11.43 10.78
CA LEU A 54 15.33 -12.71 11.42
C LEU A 54 14.15 -13.31 10.67
N GLN A 55 14.36 -14.51 10.17
CA GLN A 55 13.48 -15.20 9.23
C GLN A 55 12.09 -15.36 9.86
N GLN A 56 11.17 -14.50 9.46
CA GLN A 56 9.73 -14.74 9.63
C GLN A 56 9.44 -16.13 9.07
N SER A 57 8.57 -16.89 9.73
CA SER A 57 8.26 -18.25 9.30
C SER A 57 7.89 -18.21 7.82
N ASP A 58 8.79 -18.66 6.96
CA ASP A 58 8.57 -18.78 5.53
C ASP A 58 7.45 -19.81 5.36
N THR A 59 6.20 -19.37 5.39
CA THR A 59 5.23 -19.88 4.43
C THR A 59 5.83 -19.54 3.08
N THR A 60 6.66 -20.45 2.58
CA THR A 60 7.39 -20.36 1.32
C THR A 60 6.37 -20.31 0.18
N GLY A 61 5.92 -19.10 -0.11
CA GLY A 61 5.07 -18.74 -1.23
C GLY A 61 4.98 -17.23 -1.19
N ASP A 62 5.45 -16.57 -2.24
CA ASP A 62 5.08 -15.18 -2.51
C ASP A 62 3.55 -15.12 -2.39
N ASN A 63 3.06 -14.60 -1.27
CA ASN A 63 1.63 -14.53 -0.98
C ASN A 63 1.06 -13.64 -2.09
N ALA A 64 0.13 -14.14 -2.92
CA ALA A 64 -0.25 -13.46 -4.16
C ALA A 64 -0.75 -12.01 -3.92
N CYS A 65 -1.26 -11.76 -2.72
CA CYS A 65 -1.73 -10.47 -2.23
C CYS A 65 -0.64 -9.53 -1.73
N PHE A 66 0.49 -10.07 -1.25
CA PHE A 66 1.63 -9.33 -0.69
C PHE A 66 2.90 -9.73 -1.44
N PRO A 67 3.06 -9.28 -2.70
CA PRO A 67 4.25 -9.60 -3.47
C PRO A 67 5.51 -9.01 -2.83
N ALA A 68 6.65 -9.63 -3.11
CA ALA A 68 7.95 -9.18 -2.61
C ALA A 68 8.17 -7.68 -2.88
N GLY A 69 8.54 -6.95 -1.81
CA GLY A 69 8.66 -5.50 -1.81
C GLY A 69 8.12 -4.90 -0.51
N GLY A 70 8.00 -3.58 -0.46
CA GLY A 70 7.50 -2.84 0.71
C GLY A 70 8.60 -2.16 1.52
N TYR A 71 8.17 -1.49 2.59
CA TYR A 71 9.02 -0.73 3.49
C TYR A 71 9.07 -1.41 4.84
N ASN A 72 10.27 -1.80 5.28
CA ASN A 72 10.48 -2.49 6.54
C ASN A 72 10.66 -1.50 7.69
N PHE A 73 10.05 -1.81 8.82
CA PHE A 73 10.17 -1.08 10.07
C PHE A 73 10.28 -2.07 11.22
N THR A 74 11.18 -1.77 12.15
CA THR A 74 11.29 -2.51 13.42
C THR A 74 10.92 -1.56 14.55
N ILE A 75 10.04 -2.01 15.44
CA ILE A 75 9.64 -1.29 16.64
C ILE A 75 10.14 -2.07 17.86
N GLY A 76 10.92 -1.41 18.71
CA GLY A 76 11.61 -2.03 19.83
C GLY A 76 13.09 -2.24 19.50
N THR A 77 13.96 -1.94 20.47
CA THR A 77 15.42 -2.05 20.30
C THR A 77 16.07 -3.00 21.30
N LEU A 78 15.35 -3.41 22.35
CA LEU A 78 15.80 -4.34 23.38
C LEU A 78 14.58 -5.13 23.89
N GLY A 79 14.65 -6.47 23.85
CA GLY A 79 13.57 -7.35 24.31
C GLY A 79 12.49 -7.58 23.26
N PRO A 80 11.19 -7.37 23.56
CA PRO A 80 10.10 -7.54 22.59
C PRO A 80 10.24 -6.62 21.37
N GLN A 81 9.95 -7.17 20.19
CA GLN A 81 10.04 -6.45 18.92
C GLN A 81 8.78 -6.66 18.10
N ILE A 82 8.46 -5.66 17.27
CA ILE A 82 7.45 -5.78 16.21
C ILE A 82 8.15 -5.48 14.90
N GLU A 83 8.23 -6.47 14.04
CA GLU A 83 8.62 -6.30 12.64
C GLU A 83 7.39 -5.96 11.81
N MET A 84 7.52 -4.98 10.93
CA MET A 84 6.44 -4.52 10.06
C MET A 84 6.95 -4.32 8.64
N VAL A 85 6.18 -4.80 7.66
CA VAL A 85 6.36 -4.47 6.25
C VAL A 85 5.15 -3.68 5.76
N VAL A 86 5.35 -2.49 5.22
CA VAL A 86 4.27 -1.67 4.64
C VAL A 86 4.29 -1.80 3.12
N HIS A 87 3.19 -2.25 2.55
CA HIS A 87 2.98 -2.43 1.12
C HIS A 87 2.23 -1.25 0.53
N LEU A 88 2.83 -0.59 -0.46
CA LEU A 88 2.28 0.61 -1.14
C LEU A 88 2.25 0.44 -2.66
N SER A 89 2.23 -0.80 -3.15
CA SER A 89 2.30 -1.09 -4.59
C SER A 89 1.10 -0.50 -5.35
N LEU A 90 -0.07 -0.39 -4.73
CA LEU A 90 -1.23 0.30 -5.33
C LEU A 90 -0.95 1.76 -5.66
N LEU A 91 -0.21 2.48 -4.80
CA LEU A 91 0.09 3.89 -4.98
C LEU A 91 1.17 4.12 -6.06
N THR A 92 1.99 3.11 -6.30
CA THR A 92 3.09 3.16 -7.28
C THR A 92 2.69 2.55 -8.62
N ASN A 93 1.61 1.75 -8.67
CA ASN A 93 1.04 1.15 -9.88
C ASN A 93 -0.40 1.61 -10.12
N LEU A 94 -0.61 2.93 -10.26
CA LEU A 94 -1.95 3.50 -10.43
C LEU A 94 -2.65 2.95 -11.67
N GLY A 95 -3.80 2.31 -11.47
CA GLY A 95 -4.63 1.71 -12.52
C GLY A 95 -4.30 0.24 -12.85
N GLY A 96 -3.12 -0.24 -12.46
CA GLY A 96 -2.74 -1.65 -12.52
C GLY A 96 -3.05 -2.39 -11.21
N PRO A 97 -2.83 -3.72 -11.17
CA PRO A 97 -2.95 -4.48 -9.93
C PRO A 97 -1.95 -4.00 -8.88
N GLY A 98 -2.37 -3.96 -7.61
CA GLY A 98 -1.50 -3.56 -6.51
C GLY A 98 -2.20 -3.65 -5.16
N THR A 99 -1.44 -3.48 -4.08
CA THR A 99 -1.90 -3.66 -2.70
C THR A 99 -1.54 -2.45 -1.85
N ILE A 100 -2.44 -2.07 -0.95
CA ILE A 100 -2.11 -1.26 0.23
C ILE A 100 -2.32 -2.15 1.44
N GLY A 101 -1.28 -2.41 2.20
CA GLY A 101 -1.41 -3.29 3.35
C GLY A 101 -0.19 -3.30 4.23
N ILE A 102 -0.27 -4.11 5.28
CA ILE A 102 0.77 -4.27 6.26
C ILE A 102 0.95 -5.75 6.57
N GLU A 103 2.20 -6.13 6.82
CA GLU A 103 2.56 -7.37 7.48
C GLU A 103 3.17 -7.01 8.83
N LEU A 104 2.81 -7.74 9.87
CA LEU A 104 3.22 -7.51 11.25
C LEU A 104 3.63 -8.84 11.87
N ALA A 105 4.74 -8.85 12.59
CA ALA A 105 5.18 -9.97 13.40
C ALA A 105 5.66 -9.47 14.75
N GLY A 106 5.01 -9.91 15.83
CA GLY A 106 5.38 -9.55 17.20
C GLY A 106 6.11 -10.69 17.91
N THR A 107 7.30 -10.41 18.44
CA THR A 107 8.12 -11.33 19.24
C THR A 107 8.24 -10.81 20.67
N THR A 108 8.51 -11.71 21.63
CA THR A 108 8.68 -11.34 23.05
C THR A 108 10.13 -11.26 23.50
N ALA A 109 11.05 -11.80 22.70
CA ALA A 109 12.48 -11.76 22.93
C ALA A 109 13.21 -11.85 21.59
N GLU A 110 14.49 -11.45 21.60
CA GLU A 110 15.39 -11.71 20.48
C GLU A 110 15.47 -13.21 20.21
N ASP A 111 15.47 -13.58 18.92
CA ASP A 111 15.48 -14.96 18.42
C ASP A 111 14.28 -15.85 18.84
N ALA A 112 13.23 -15.28 19.44
CA ALA A 112 11.99 -16.00 19.71
C ALA A 112 11.08 -16.02 18.47
N PRO A 113 10.36 -17.12 18.19
CA PRO A 113 9.38 -17.14 17.12
C PRO A 113 8.27 -16.10 17.37
N PRO A 114 7.66 -15.54 16.31
CA PRO A 114 6.58 -14.58 16.46
C PRO A 114 5.38 -15.21 17.17
N MET A 115 4.88 -14.54 18.20
CA MET A 115 3.68 -14.93 18.92
C MET A 115 2.41 -14.44 18.25
N ILE A 116 2.52 -13.37 17.47
CA ILE A 116 1.42 -12.80 16.70
C ILE A 116 1.94 -12.45 15.32
N GLU A 117 1.23 -12.88 14.29
CA GLU A 117 1.45 -12.47 12.92
C GLU A 117 0.12 -11.95 12.36
N LEU A 118 0.17 -10.81 11.68
CA LEU A 118 -0.99 -10.25 11.00
C LEU A 118 -0.54 -9.72 9.65
N ARG A 119 -1.10 -10.27 8.58
CA ARG A 119 -1.02 -9.72 7.24
C ARG A 119 -2.42 -9.22 6.89
N THR A 120 -2.54 -7.93 6.58
CA THR A 120 -3.84 -7.40 6.19
C THR A 120 -3.71 -6.21 5.26
N GLY A 121 -4.62 -6.10 4.31
CA GLY A 121 -4.59 -5.03 3.34
C GLY A 121 -5.74 -5.09 2.36
N VAL A 122 -5.76 -4.11 1.47
CA VAL A 122 -6.67 -4.03 0.34
C VAL A 122 -5.88 -4.36 -0.91
N VAL A 123 -6.31 -5.41 -1.61
CA VAL A 123 -5.81 -5.80 -2.92
C VAL A 123 -6.69 -5.16 -3.98
N PHE A 124 -6.08 -4.53 -4.96
CA PHE A 124 -6.73 -3.98 -6.13
C PHE A 124 -6.33 -4.78 -7.36
N ARG A 125 -7.33 -5.25 -8.12
CA ARG A 125 -7.12 -6.13 -9.29
C ARG A 125 -6.80 -5.39 -10.59
N GLY A 126 -6.79 -4.05 -10.57
CA GLY A 126 -6.63 -3.23 -11.78
C GLY A 126 -7.93 -3.00 -12.53
N VAL A 127 -7.98 -1.93 -13.34
CA VAL A 127 -9.12 -1.67 -14.23
C VAL A 127 -8.84 -2.31 -15.59
N THR A 128 -9.38 -3.50 -15.82
CA THR A 128 -9.31 -4.17 -17.14
C THR A 128 -10.57 -3.97 -17.98
N ASP A 129 -11.69 -3.62 -17.34
CA ASP A 129 -13.00 -3.41 -17.94
C ASP A 129 -13.67 -2.19 -17.28
N VAL A 130 -13.87 -1.13 -18.07
CA VAL A 130 -14.45 0.14 -17.60
C VAL A 130 -15.95 0.00 -17.30
N GLU A 131 -16.68 -0.78 -18.08
CA GLU A 131 -18.14 -0.95 -17.91
C GLU A 131 -18.41 -1.71 -16.61
N ARG A 132 -17.61 -2.75 -16.34
CA ARG A 132 -17.63 -3.46 -15.05
C ARG A 132 -17.34 -2.52 -13.88
N PHE A 133 -16.27 -1.72 -13.97
CA PHE A 133 -15.90 -0.77 -12.91
C PHE A 133 -17.00 0.26 -12.63
N LEU A 134 -17.67 0.77 -13.67
CA LEU A 134 -18.76 1.73 -13.49
C LEU A 134 -20.01 1.10 -12.85
N SER A 135 -20.25 -0.20 -13.11
CA SER A 135 -21.37 -0.93 -12.49
C SER A 135 -21.08 -1.37 -11.06
N ASP A 136 -19.83 -1.72 -10.76
CA ASP A 136 -19.36 -2.17 -9.46
C ASP A 136 -17.89 -1.75 -9.25
N PRO A 137 -17.67 -0.55 -8.69
CA PRO A 137 -16.32 -0.05 -8.45
C PRO A 137 -15.63 -0.77 -7.29
N PHE A 138 -16.39 -1.33 -6.35
CA PHE A 138 -15.84 -2.03 -5.18
C PHE A 138 -15.43 -3.46 -5.51
N GLY A 139 -16.05 -4.08 -6.51
CA GLY A 139 -15.69 -5.40 -7.00
C GLY A 139 -14.26 -5.51 -7.54
N LEU A 140 -13.53 -4.41 -7.76
CA LEU A 140 -12.10 -4.49 -8.10
C LEU A 140 -11.18 -4.61 -6.86
N PHE A 141 -11.73 -4.40 -5.67
CA PHE A 141 -11.03 -4.48 -4.40
C PHE A 141 -11.43 -5.75 -3.66
N ALA A 142 -10.45 -6.33 -2.97
CA ALA A 142 -10.65 -7.44 -2.07
C ALA A 142 -9.80 -7.25 -0.81
N ILE A 143 -10.23 -7.81 0.32
CA ILE A 143 -9.48 -7.72 1.57
C ILE A 143 -8.60 -8.96 1.70
N ALA A 144 -7.29 -8.74 1.80
CA ALA A 144 -6.37 -9.77 2.23
C ALA A 144 -6.28 -9.77 3.75
N TYR A 145 -6.37 -10.96 4.35
CA TYR A 145 -6.25 -11.14 5.79
C TYR A 145 -5.63 -12.50 6.08
N GLU A 146 -4.60 -12.50 6.92
CA GLU A 146 -4.02 -13.70 7.49
C GLU A 146 -3.59 -13.36 8.91
N TYR A 147 -4.16 -14.04 9.88
CA TYR A 147 -3.85 -13.85 11.29
C TYR A 147 -3.38 -15.16 11.89
N ARG A 148 -2.26 -15.10 12.63
CA ARG A 148 -1.74 -16.23 13.39
C ARG A 148 -1.39 -15.76 14.80
N PHE A 149 -1.73 -16.58 15.78
CA PHE A 149 -1.47 -16.32 17.18
C PHE A 149 -0.98 -17.60 17.85
N ASN A 150 0.25 -17.56 18.32
CA ASN A 150 0.93 -18.66 18.96
C ASN A 150 1.37 -18.30 20.38
N LEU A 151 0.81 -18.98 21.39
CA LEU A 151 1.27 -18.91 22.77
C LEU A 151 1.89 -20.24 23.20
N PRO A 152 3.22 -20.32 23.35
CA PRO A 152 3.86 -21.48 23.94
C PRO A 152 3.69 -21.47 25.46
N LEU A 153 2.74 -22.26 25.99
CA LEU A 153 2.45 -22.38 27.43
C LEU A 153 3.09 -23.62 28.10
N GLY A 154 4.21 -24.12 27.57
CA GLY A 154 4.98 -25.19 28.22
C GLY A 154 4.17 -26.48 28.46
N GLY A 155 3.66 -27.10 27.40
CA GLY A 155 3.00 -28.42 27.43
C GLY A 155 1.71 -28.51 26.61
N SER A 156 0.99 -27.38 26.46
CA SER A 156 -0.16 -27.24 25.56
C SER A 156 -0.23 -25.79 25.10
N GLY A 157 0.45 -25.47 24.00
CA GLY A 157 0.39 -24.13 23.41
C GLY A 157 -0.98 -23.84 22.81
N VAL A 158 -1.32 -22.56 22.69
CA VAL A 158 -2.43 -22.10 21.85
C VAL A 158 -1.84 -21.79 20.49
N ASP A 159 -2.38 -22.39 19.44
CA ASP A 159 -2.10 -22.02 18.05
C ASP A 159 -3.45 -21.74 17.39
N TYR A 160 -3.66 -20.48 17.02
CA TYR A 160 -4.88 -20.01 16.39
C TYR A 160 -4.53 -19.33 15.08
N GLN A 161 -5.25 -19.68 14.02
CA GLN A 161 -5.06 -19.15 12.68
C GLN A 161 -6.42 -18.79 12.08
N SER A 162 -6.47 -17.68 11.35
CA SER A 162 -7.68 -17.22 10.66
C SER A 162 -7.29 -16.50 9.37
N ASP A 163 -7.89 -16.92 8.27
CA ASP A 163 -7.85 -16.31 6.94
C ASP A 163 -9.11 -15.48 6.66
N GLU A 164 -10.20 -15.76 7.36
CA GLU A 164 -11.43 -14.95 7.29
C GLU A 164 -11.23 -13.58 7.95
N PRO A 165 -11.39 -12.47 7.21
CA PRO A 165 -11.30 -11.14 7.79
C PRO A 165 -12.47 -10.87 8.76
N PRO A 166 -12.22 -10.32 9.97
CA PRO A 166 -13.27 -10.07 10.96
C PRO A 166 -14.08 -8.79 10.66
N LEU A 167 -14.56 -8.65 9.43
CA LEU A 167 -15.30 -7.49 8.94
C LEU A 167 -16.55 -7.92 8.17
N SER A 168 -17.52 -7.02 8.09
CA SER A 168 -18.70 -7.19 7.25
C SER A 168 -18.78 -6.01 6.31
N GLY A 169 -18.91 -6.26 5.01
CA GLY A 169 -18.87 -5.19 4.03
C GLY A 169 -19.19 -5.62 2.60
N PRO A 170 -19.21 -4.66 1.66
CA PRO A 170 -19.47 -4.91 0.25
C PRO A 170 -18.25 -5.45 -0.51
N VAL A 171 -17.08 -5.47 0.13
CA VAL A 171 -15.83 -6.00 -0.42
C VAL A 171 -15.68 -7.45 0.00
N GLY A 172 -15.30 -8.30 -0.94
CA GLY A 172 -15.04 -9.71 -0.68
C GLY A 172 -13.61 -9.96 -0.20
N ASP A 173 -13.34 -11.23 0.07
CA ASP A 173 -12.03 -11.70 0.52
C ASP A 173 -11.10 -11.92 -0.68
N ALA A 174 -9.81 -11.64 -0.47
CA ALA A 174 -8.81 -11.85 -1.48
C ALA A 174 -8.36 -13.30 -1.47
N ASP A 175 -8.32 -13.93 -2.66
CA ASP A 175 -7.68 -15.23 -2.84
C ASP A 175 -6.15 -15.02 -2.87
N CYS A 176 -5.54 -15.13 -1.70
CA CYS A 176 -4.10 -15.23 -1.48
C CYS A 176 -3.72 -16.73 -1.41
#